data_AF-A0A1I5M379-F1
#
_entry.id   AF-A0A1I5M379-F1
#
_cell.length_a   1.000
_cell.length_b   1.000
_cell.length_c   1.000
_cell.angle_alpha   90.00
_cell.angle_beta   90.00
_cell.angle_gamma   90.00
#
_symmetry.space_group_name_H-M   'P 1'
#
loop_
_entity.id
_entity.type
_entity.pdbx_description
1 polymer ?
#
loop_
_entity_poly.entity_id
_entity_poly.type
_entity_poly.pdbx_seq_one_letter_code
_entity_poly.pdbx_strand_id
1 'polypeptide(L)'
;MGIGIARIYRSPASEARSRSLLLFLVQLAFNFFWSIIFFNFQNFGLAFIWLIALWLLILWMILSFRKVDPVAAWLQIPYLLWVTFAAYLNLGVWMLN
;
A
#
# COMPACT_ATOMS: atom_id res chain seq x y z
N MET A 1 3.55 4.37 8.44
CA MET A 1 3.05 2.98 8.57
C MET A 1 3.10 2.42 10.00
N GLY A 2 4.27 2.22 10.64
CA GLY A 2 4.36 1.54 11.95
C GLY A 2 3.59 2.18 13.12
N ILE A 3 3.56 3.51 13.20
CA ILE A 3 2.80 4.21 14.26
C ILE A 3 1.28 4.09 14.05
N GLY A 4 0.82 4.05 12.79
CA GLY A 4 -0.60 3.88 12.46
C GLY A 4 -1.15 2.51 12.87
N ILE A 5 -0.36 1.45 12.68
CA ILE A 5 -0.76 0.11 13.09
C ILE A 5 -0.76 -0.06 14.61
N ALA A 6 0.20 0.57 15.30
CA ALA A 6 0.26 0.55 16.76
C ALA A 6 -0.98 1.22 17.39
N ARG A 7 -1.51 2.28 16.76
CA ARG A 7 -2.76 2.92 17.20
C ARG A 7 -3.97 2.00 17.02
N ILE A 8 -4.11 1.38 15.84
CA ILE A 8 -5.20 0.42 15.57
C ILE A 8 -5.12 -0.81 16.48
N TYR A 9 -3.91 -1.26 16.80
CA TYR A 9 -3.71 -2.37 17.72
C TYR A 9 -4.14 -2.03 19.16
N ARG A 10 -4.05 -0.76 19.56
CA ARG A 10 -4.51 -0.27 20.86
C ARG A 10 -6.00 0.07 20.91
N SER A 11 -6.67 0.19 19.76
CA SER A 11 -8.12 0.37 19.69
C SER A 11 -8.88 -0.89 20.14
N PRO A 12 -10.11 -0.74 20.69
CA PRO A 12 -10.92 -1.87 21.14
C PRO A 12 -11.10 -2.94 20.05
N ALA A 13 -11.16 -4.21 20.46
CA ALA A 13 -11.31 -5.33 19.55
C ALA A 13 -12.62 -5.19 18.75
N SER A 14 -12.48 -5.11 17.43
CA SER A 14 -13.57 -4.97 16.47
C SER A 14 -13.20 -5.71 15.20
N GLU A 15 -14.17 -6.25 14.46
CA GLU A 15 -13.93 -6.85 13.14
C GLU A 15 -13.20 -5.90 12.19
N ALA A 16 -13.49 -4.60 12.30
CA ALA A 16 -12.81 -3.56 11.52
C ALA A 16 -11.30 -3.48 11.83
N ARG A 17 -10.89 -3.75 13.08
CA ARG A 17 -9.47 -3.79 13.49
C ARG A 17 -8.77 -4.98 12.83
N SER A 18 -9.31 -6.18 12.97
CA SER A 18 -8.72 -7.41 12.42
C SER A 18 -8.60 -7.35 10.89
N ARG A 19 -9.64 -6.86 10.22
CA ARG A 19 -9.62 -6.64 8.76
C ARG A 19 -8.56 -5.63 8.35
N SER A 20 -8.41 -4.53 9.09
CA SER A 20 -7.41 -3.49 8.83
C SER A 20 -5.98 -4.01 9.00
N LEU A 21 -5.72 -4.85 10.01
CA LEU A 21 -4.42 -5.51 10.20
C LEU A 21 -4.10 -6.49 9.06
N LEU A 22 -5.07 -7.29 8.63
CA LEU A 22 -4.90 -8.22 7.52
C LEU A 22 -4.63 -7.48 6.20
N LEU A 23 -5.36 -6.40 5.92
CA LEU A 23 -5.11 -5.53 4.76
C LEU A 23 -3.70 -4.97 4.75
N PHE A 24 -3.19 -4.55 5.91
CA PHE A 24 -1.80 -4.08 6.02
C PHE A 24 -0.79 -5.18 5.68
N LEU A 25 -0.97 -6.40 6.19
CA LEU A 25 -0.08 -7.53 5.89
C LEU A 25 -0.10 -7.89 4.40
N VAL A 26 -1.28 -7.92 3.78
CA VAL A 26 -1.42 -8.17 2.34
C VAL A 26 -0.74 -7.07 1.53
N GLN A 27 -0.97 -5.81 1.88
CA GLN A 27 -0.36 -4.68 1.21
C GLN A 27 1.17 -4.66 1.35
N LEU A 28 1.71 -5.06 2.51
CA LEU A 28 3.14 -5.22 2.72
C LEU A 28 3.73 -6.34 1.85
N ALA A 29 3.07 -7.49 1.76
CA ALA A 29 3.49 -8.59 0.89
C ALA A 29 3.50 -8.15 -0.58
N PHE A 30 2.43 -7.50 -1.06
CA PHE A 30 2.38 -6.96 -2.42
C PHE A 30 3.50 -5.96 -2.70
N ASN A 31 3.84 -5.10 -1.73
CA ASN A 31 4.93 -4.15 -1.87
C ASN A 31 6.29 -4.86 -2.00
N PHE A 32 6.52 -5.94 -1.25
CA PHE A 32 7.74 -6.74 -1.35
C PHE A 32 7.88 -7.42 -2.72
N PHE A 33 6.81 -8.03 -3.21
CA PHE A 33 6.81 -8.68 -4.53
C PHE A 33 7.01 -7.69 -5.68
N TRP A 34 6.55 -6.44 -5.55
CA TRP A 34 6.74 -5.42 -6.57
C TRP A 34 8.21 -5.20 -6.90
N SER A 35 9.08 -5.07 -5.89
CA SER A 35 10.52 -4.90 -6.12
C SER A 35 11.14 -6.11 -6.82
N ILE A 36 10.69 -7.33 -6.51
CA ILE A 36 11.16 -8.54 -7.20
C ILE A 36 10.74 -8.50 -8.68
N ILE A 37 9.48 -8.17 -8.98
CA ILE A 37 8.98 -8.12 -10.37
C ILE A 37 9.72 -7.04 -11.18
N PHE A 38 9.93 -5.86 -10.59
CA PHE A 38 10.59 -4.75 -11.26
C PHE A 38 12.09 -4.98 -11.47
N PHE A 39 12.82 -5.41 -10.44
CA PHE A 39 14.28 -5.54 -10.51
C PHE A 39 14.76 -6.91 -11.02
N ASN A 40 14.09 -8.01 -10.66
CA ASN A 40 14.53 -9.35 -11.01
C ASN A 40 14.03 -9.76 -12.40
N PHE A 41 12.72 -9.60 -12.64
CA PHE A 41 12.12 -9.98 -13.92
C PHE A 41 12.22 -8.88 -14.98
N GLN A 42 12.61 -7.66 -14.59
CA GLN A 42 12.70 -6.48 -15.47
C GLN A 42 11.43 -6.25 -16.33
N ASN A 43 10.29 -6.78 -15.87
CA ASN A 43 9.03 -6.71 -16.61
C ASN A 43 8.25 -5.49 -16.13
N PHE A 44 8.56 -4.35 -16.74
CA PHE A 44 7.99 -3.05 -16.36
C PHE A 44 6.47 -3.01 -16.51
N GLY A 45 5.91 -3.64 -17.55
CA GLY A 45 4.46 -3.71 -17.76
C GLY A 45 3.74 -4.46 -16.64
N LEU A 46 4.22 -5.65 -16.26
CA LEU A 46 3.66 -6.39 -15.13
C LEU A 46 3.89 -5.66 -13.80
N ALA A 47 5.06 -5.05 -13.61
CA ALA A 47 5.36 -4.26 -12.42
C ALA A 47 4.41 -3.06 -12.28
N PHE A 48 4.01 -2.43 -13.38
CA PHE A 48 3.03 -1.33 -13.38
C PHE A 48 1.64 -1.79 -12.96
N ILE A 49 1.13 -2.88 -13.56
CA ILE A 49 -0.18 -3.46 -13.19
C ILE A 49 -0.18 -3.87 -11.71
N TRP A 50 0.90 -4.50 -11.25
CA TRP A 50 1.06 -4.90 -9.86
C TRP A 50 1.08 -3.69 -8.91
N LEU A 51 1.71 -2.60 -9.34
CA LEU A 51 1.77 -1.36 -8.57
C LEU A 51 0.40 -0.66 -8.49
N ILE A 52 -0.41 -0.70 -9.56
CA ILE A 52 -1.80 -0.21 -9.52
C ILE A 52 -2.62 -1.04 -8.52
N ALA A 53 -2.48 -2.37 -8.52
CA ALA A 53 -3.15 -3.23 -7.55
C ALA A 53 -2.73 -2.88 -6.11
N LEU A 54 -1.43 -2.65 -5.88
CA LEU A 54 -0.92 -2.18 -4.59
C LEU A 54 -1.53 -0.81 -4.20
N TRP A 55 -1.63 0.12 -5.15
CA TRP A 55 -2.20 1.44 -4.92
C TRP A 55 -3.66 1.36 -4.46
N LEU A 56 -4.48 0.53 -5.11
CA LEU A 56 -5.87 0.29 -4.72
C LEU A 56 -5.95 -0.36 -3.33
N LEU A 57 -5.08 -1.33 -3.02
CA LEU A 57 -4.98 -1.95 -1.70
C LEU A 57 -4.69 -0.93 -0.60
N ILE A 58 -3.76 0.00 -0.84
CA ILE A 58 -3.42 1.07 0.11
C ILE A 58 -4.62 1.98 0.32
N LEU A 59 -5.31 2.38 -0.75
CA LEU A 59 -6.49 3.24 -0.66
C LEU A 59 -7.59 2.55 0.16
N TRP A 60 -7.83 1.26 -0.09
CA TRP A 60 -8.81 0.48 0.67
C TRP A 60 -8.43 0.35 2.15
N MET A 61 -7.15 0.16 2.44
CA MET A 61 -6.62 0.16 3.81
C MET A 61 -6.84 1.52 4.48
N ILE A 62 -6.58 2.65 3.79
CA ILE A 62 -6.81 4.00 4.32
C ILE A 62 -8.29 4.21 4.66
N LEU A 63 -9.21 3.80 3.79
CA LEU A 63 -10.65 3.91 4.05
C LEU A 63 -11.08 3.07 5.25
N SER A 64 -10.49 1.88 5.41
CA SER A 64 -10.75 1.01 6.56
C SER A 64 -10.19 1.59 7.86
N PHE A 65 -8.96 2.15 7.81
CA PHE A 65 -8.31 2.81 8.94
C PHE A 65 -9.11 4.06 9.37
N ARG A 66 -9.64 4.83 8.41
CA ARG A 66 -10.42 6.05 8.68
C ARG A 66 -11.69 5.78 9.50
N LYS A 67 -12.27 4.57 9.38
CA LYS A 67 -13.43 4.14 10.20
C LYS A 67 -13.06 3.83 11.65
N VAL A 68 -11.80 3.50 11.93
CA VAL A 68 -11.32 3.11 13.26
C VAL A 68 -10.59 4.27 13.95
N ASP A 69 -9.60 4.86 13.27
CA ASP A 69 -8.82 6.00 13.75
C ASP A 69 -8.43 6.90 12.54
N PRO A 70 -8.99 8.12 12.44
CA PRO A 70 -8.69 9.03 11.33
C PRO A 70 -7.24 9.52 11.31
N VAL A 71 -6.54 9.56 12.46
CA VAL A 71 -5.12 9.89 12.54
C VAL A 71 -4.28 8.77 11.92
N ALA A 72 -4.63 7.51 12.20
CA ALA A 72 -3.95 6.37 11.59
C ALA A 72 -4.10 6.35 10.05
N ALA A 73 -5.24 6.80 9.53
CA ALA A 73 -5.45 6.96 8.09
C ALA A 73 -4.58 8.08 7.50
N TRP A 74 -4.47 9.23 8.18
CA TRP A 74 -3.64 10.35 7.74
C TRP A 74 -2.15 9.99 7.65
N LEU A 75 -1.65 9.16 8.57
CA LEU A 75 -0.26 8.67 8.53
C LEU A 75 0.09 7.84 7.28
N GLN A 76 -0.91 7.39 6.52
CA GLN A 76 -0.73 6.62 5.29
C GLN A 76 -0.81 7.48 4.02
N ILE A 77 -1.26 8.73 4.11
CA ILE A 77 -1.30 9.66 2.96
C ILE A 77 0.10 9.87 2.34
N PRO A 78 1.18 10.11 3.11
CA PRO A 78 2.52 10.26 2.53
C PRO A 78 2.95 9.02 1.75
N TYR A 79 2.53 7.83 2.21
CA TYR A 79 2.83 6.58 1.55
C TYR A 79 2.05 6.41 0.23
N LEU A 80 0.76 6.79 0.20
CA LEU A 80 -0.02 6.79 -1.04
C LEU A 80 0.60 7.72 -2.09
N LEU A 81 1.05 8.92 -1.68
CA LEU A 81 1.76 9.86 -2.56
C LEU A 81 3.05 9.24 -3.14
N TRP A 82 3.82 8.55 -2.30
CA TRP A 82 5.01 7.85 -2.75
C TRP A 82 4.71 6.77 -3.79
N VAL A 83 3.67 5.95 -3.58
CA VAL A 83 3.29 4.90 -4.54
C VAL A 83 2.79 5.52 -5.86
N THR A 84 2.10 6.66 -5.82
CA THR A 84 1.73 7.41 -7.03
C THR A 84 2.98 7.88 -7.80
N PHE A 85 3.99 8.40 -7.10
CA PHE A 85 5.25 8.79 -7.72
C PHE A 85 5.99 7.58 -8.32
N ALA A 86 6.01 6.45 -7.62
CA ALA A 86 6.57 5.21 -8.14
C ALA A 86 5.84 4.72 -9.41
N ALA A 87 4.52 4.92 -9.50
CA ALA A 87 3.74 4.56 -10.68
C ALA A 87 4.09 5.43 -11.88
N TYR A 88 4.27 6.73 -11.66
CA TYR A 88 4.76 7.65 -12.68
C TYR A 88 6.16 7.24 -13.19
N LEU A 89 7.09 6.94 -12.27
CA LEU A 89 8.45 6.53 -12.62
C LEU A 89 8.45 5.19 -13.38
N ASN A 90 7.65 4.22 -12.93
CA ASN A 90 7.53 2.92 -13.59
C ASN A 90 6.98 3.06 -15.02
N LEU A 91 5.97 3.91 -15.21
CA LEU A 91 5.45 4.23 -16.54
C LEU A 91 6.50 4.91 -17.43
N GLY A 92 7.28 5.84 -16.87
CA GLY A 92 8.41 6.46 -17.57
C GLY A 92 9.46 5.44 -18.01
N VAL A 93 9.81 4.49 -17.14
CA VAL A 93 10.74 3.40 -17.47
C VAL A 93 10.15 2.50 -18.56
N TRP A 94 8.86 2.18 -18.52
CA TRP A 94 8.21 1.38 -19.55
C TRP A 94 8.13 2.07 -20.91
N MET A 95 7.97 3.39 -20.96
CA MET A 95 7.96 4.14 -22.23
C MET A 95 9.35 4.32 -22.86
N LEU A 96 10.41 4.27 -22.05
CA LEU A 96 11.79 4.53 -22.47
C LEU A 96 12.61 3.27 -22.73
N ASN A 97 12.02 2.08 -22.57
CA ASN A 97 12.65 0.77 -22.73
C ASN A 97 11.85 -0.06 -23.75
#